data_AF-A0A8J3RB43-F1
#
_entry.id   AF-A0A8J3RB43-F1
#
_cell.length_a   1.000
_cell.length_b   1.000
_cell.length_c   1.000
_cell.angle_alpha   90.00
_cell.angle_beta   90.00
_cell.angle_gamma   90.00
#
_symmetry.space_group_name_H-M   'P 1'
#
loop_
_entity.id
_entity.type
_entity.pdbx_description
1 polymer ?
#
loop_
_entity_poly.entity_id
_entity_poly.type
_entity_poly.pdbx_seq_one_letter_code
_entity_poly.pdbx_strand_id
1 'polypeptide(L)'
;MFGLGWPEMLALVVIALLVFGPEKLPQAAAQAGRTLRQLRQMANNAKTDLQTNLGPEFSNFDPADLNPKNFVRKHLLEDLEKDWNAPAAIDRDPLPPTVNPELGFGEIPPYDNEAT
;
A
#
# COMPACT_ATOMS: atom_id res chain seq x y z
N MET A 1 -7.17 -14.47 31.63
CA MET A 1 -7.92 -13.20 31.44
C MET A 1 -7.10 -12.10 32.06
N PHE A 2 -6.26 -11.45 31.26
CA PHE A 2 -5.47 -10.28 31.63
C PHE A 2 -6.03 -9.12 30.80
N GLY A 3 -6.83 -8.27 31.44
CA GLY A 3 -7.26 -7.01 30.85
C GLY A 3 -6.20 -5.96 31.13
N LEU A 4 -5.92 -5.10 30.16
CA LEU A 4 -5.11 -3.90 30.40
C LEU A 4 -6.01 -2.87 31.08
N GLY A 5 -6.20 -3.03 32.39
CA GLY A 5 -6.98 -2.13 33.21
C GLY A 5 -6.12 -1.02 33.83
N TRP A 6 -6.80 -0.05 34.44
CA TRP A 6 -6.15 0.97 35.25
C TRP A 6 -5.24 0.39 36.37
N PRO A 7 -5.65 -0.67 37.11
CA PRO A 7 -4.79 -1.27 38.13
C PRO A 7 -3.51 -1.87 37.58
N GLU A 8 -3.58 -2.59 36.46
CA GLU A 8 -2.43 -3.24 35.82
C GLU A 8 -1.44 -2.19 35.29
N MET A 9 -1.93 -1.09 34.72
CA MET A 9 -1.08 0.04 34.30
C MET A 9 -0.35 0.68 35.48
N LEU A 10 -1.03 0.86 36.61
CA LEU A 10 -0.42 1.42 37.82
C LEU A 10 0.66 0.48 38.39
N ALA A 11 0.40 -0.83 38.41
CA ALA A 11 1.37 -1.83 38.82
C ALA A 11 2.63 -1.81 37.93
N LEU A 12 2.46 -1.69 36.61
CA LEU A 12 3.58 -1.60 35.67
C LEU A 12 4.41 -0.33 35.91
N VAL A 13 3.75 0.81 36.14
CA VAL A 13 4.45 2.07 36.49
C VAL A 13 5.26 1.91 37.78
N VAL A 14 4.70 1.30 38.82
CA VAL A 14 5.42 1.06 40.08
C VAL A 14 6.64 0.16 39.86
N ILE A 15 6.49 -0.92 39.08
CA ILE A 15 7.61 -1.81 38.74
C ILE A 15 8.68 -1.04 37.96
N ALA A 16 8.29 -0.24 36.95
CA ALA A 16 9.23 0.57 36.18
C ALA A 16 9.96 1.59 37.06
N LEU A 17 9.26 2.23 38.00
CA LEU A 17 9.85 3.17 38.96
C LEU A 17 10.82 2.47 39.91
N LEU A 18 10.57 1.22 40.33
CA LEU A 18 11.50 0.45 41.16
C LEU A 18 12.76 0.03 40.40
N VAL A 19 12.61 -0.42 39.15
CA VAL A 19 13.74 -0.90 38.33
C VAL A 19 14.64 0.25 37.88
N PHE A 20 14.05 1.32 37.35
CA PHE A 20 14.79 2.45 36.79
C PHE A 20 15.04 3.58 37.80
N GLY A 21 14.15 3.74 38.78
CA GLY A 21 14.14 4.86 39.72
C GLY A 21 13.19 6.00 39.29
N PRO A 22 12.48 6.64 40.24
CA PRO A 22 11.54 7.74 39.95
C PRO A 22 12.22 8.99 39.38
N GLU A 23 13.49 9.21 39.69
CA GLU A 23 14.24 10.36 39.19
C GLU A 23 14.81 10.13 37.78
N LYS A 24 15.09 8.88 37.40
CA LYS A 24 15.74 8.54 36.13
C LYS A 24 14.75 8.48 34.97
N LEU A 25 13.53 8.00 35.20
CA LEU A 25 12.48 7.95 34.17
C LEU A 25 12.20 9.31 33.50
N PRO A 26 11.93 10.41 34.24
CA PRO A 26 11.66 11.71 33.61
C PRO A 26 12.89 12.23 32.86
N GLN A 27 14.10 11.98 33.37
CA GLN A 27 15.34 12.38 32.70
C GLN A 27 15.53 11.63 31.38
N ALA A 28 15.31 10.32 31.37
CA ALA A 28 15.39 9.47 30.18
C ALA A 28 14.31 9.85 29.14
N ALA A 29 13.07 10.07 29.58
CA ALA A 29 11.99 10.52 28.71
C ALA A 29 12.28 11.89 28.09
N ALA A 30 12.82 12.84 28.87
CA ALA A 30 13.21 14.15 28.37
C ALA A 30 14.34 14.04 27.33
N GLN A 31 15.33 13.17 27.56
CA GLN A 31 16.41 12.94 26.60
C GLN A 31 15.89 12.31 25.31
N ALA A 32 15.08 11.25 25.41
CA ALA A 32 14.45 10.61 24.25
C ALA A 32 13.58 11.60 23.45
N GLY A 33 12.81 12.45 24.14
CA GLY A 33 12.00 13.49 23.51
C GLY A 33 12.84 14.53 22.77
N ARG A 34 13.97 14.95 23.33
CA ARG A 34 14.92 15.85 22.64
C ARG A 34 15.50 15.20 21.39
N THR A 35 15.93 13.94 21.49
CA THR A 35 16.45 13.19 20.33
C THR A 35 15.39 13.03 19.24
N LEU A 36 14.15 12.66 19.61
CA LEU A 36 13.05 12.55 18.66
C LEU A 36 12.74 13.87 17.96
N ARG A 37 12.81 14.99 18.70
CA ARG A 37 12.62 16.32 18.13
C ARG A 37 13.71 16.70 17.13
N GLN A 38 14.97 16.37 17.44
CA GLN A 38 16.10 16.57 16.53
C GLN A 38 15.94 15.72 15.27
N LEU A 39 15.58 14.44 15.41
CA LEU A 39 15.31 13.55 14.28
C LEU A 39 14.19 14.09 13.40
N ARG A 40 13.09 14.56 14.00
CA ARG A 40 11.98 15.18 13.24
C ARG A 40 12.44 16.43 12.50
N GLN A 41 13.28 17.25 13.11
CA GLN A 41 13.80 18.46 12.48
C GLN A 41 14.75 18.13 11.32
N MET A 42 15.63 17.14 11.49
CA MET A 42 16.49 16.63 10.42
C MET A 42 15.68 16.07 9.25
N ALA A 43 14.64 15.27 9.54
CA ALA A 43 13.75 14.73 8.51
C ALA A 43 13.00 15.83 7.74
N ASN A 44 12.51 16.85 8.44
CA ASN A 44 11.86 18.00 7.81
C ASN A 44 12.82 18.80 6.93
N ASN A 45 14.04 19.07 7.41
CA ASN A 45 15.04 19.80 6.63
C ASN A 45 15.42 19.02 5.36
N ALA A 46 15.68 17.71 5.49
CA ALA A 46 15.97 16.85 4.35
C ALA A 46 14.82 16.83 3.34
N LYS A 47 13.56 16.81 3.81
CA LYS A 47 12.37 16.94 2.95
C LYS A 47 12.38 18.28 2.19
N THR A 48 12.66 19.38 2.88
CA THR A 48 12.73 20.73 2.25
C THR A 48 13.86 20.82 1.24
N ASP A 49 15.02 20.25 1.54
CA ASP A 49 16.18 20.23 0.63
C ASP A 49 15.87 19.42 -0.64
N LEU A 50 15.22 18.26 -0.50
CA LEU A 50 14.77 17.44 -1.63
C LEU A 50 13.75 18.19 -2.50
N GLN A 51 12.77 18.87 -1.89
CA GLN A 51 11.77 19.67 -2.62
C GLN A 51 12.41 20.83 -3.38
N THR A 52 13.42 21.46 -2.80
CA THR A 52 14.10 22.62 -3.40
C THR A 52 14.98 22.22 -4.58
N ASN A 53 15.68 21.07 -4.48
CA ASN A 53 16.62 20.62 -5.52
C ASN A 53 15.94 19.81 -6.65
N LEU A 54 14.87 19.07 -6.37
CA LEU A 54 14.19 18.23 -7.36
C LEU A 54 12.98 18.93 -8.01
N GLY A 55 12.64 20.14 -7.54
CA GLY A 55 11.53 20.93 -8.07
C GLY A 55 10.15 20.50 -7.55
N PRO A 56 9.11 21.31 -7.85
CA PRO A 56 7.76 21.14 -7.31
C PRO A 56 7.10 19.79 -7.64
N GLU A 57 7.62 19.04 -8.61
CA GLU A 57 7.18 17.69 -8.99
C GLU A 57 7.32 16.66 -7.84
N PHE A 58 8.24 16.86 -6.89
CA PHE A 58 8.45 15.99 -5.71
C PHE A 58 7.78 16.50 -4.43
N SER A 59 7.11 17.66 -4.48
CA SER A 59 6.35 18.21 -3.35
C SER A 59 5.22 17.29 -2.89
N ASN A 60 4.74 16.45 -3.81
CA ASN A 60 3.54 15.62 -3.66
C ASN A 60 3.81 14.23 -3.08
N PHE A 61 5.04 13.92 -2.63
CA PHE A 61 5.27 12.75 -1.78
C PHE A 61 4.65 13.00 -0.40
N ASP A 62 3.34 12.74 -0.31
CA ASP A 62 2.58 12.75 0.92
C ASP A 62 2.98 11.52 1.76
N PRO A 63 3.50 11.68 2.99
CA PRO A 63 3.75 10.56 3.89
C PRO A 63 2.51 9.67 4.13
N ALA A 64 1.29 10.19 3.92
CA ALA A 64 0.05 9.42 3.97
C ALA A 64 -0.14 8.46 2.78
N ASP A 65 0.62 8.63 1.69
CA ASP A 65 0.66 7.72 0.53
C ASP A 65 1.60 6.54 0.72
N LEU A 66 2.46 6.58 1.74
CA LEU A 66 3.22 5.40 2.18
C LEU A 66 2.33 4.37 2.89
N ASN A 67 1.05 4.69 3.11
CA ASN A 67 0.08 3.72 3.59
C ASN A 67 -0.37 2.86 2.41
N PRO A 68 -0.07 1.54 2.39
CA PRO A 68 -0.25 0.70 1.20
C PRO A 68 -1.69 0.70 0.69
N LYS A 69 -2.68 0.90 1.57
CA LYS A 69 -4.09 1.02 1.19
C LYS A 69 -4.40 2.25 0.37
N ASN A 70 -3.74 3.38 0.63
CA ASN A 70 -3.96 4.62 -0.10
C ASN A 70 -3.24 4.61 -1.46
N PHE A 71 -2.03 4.06 -1.51
CA PHE A 71 -1.27 3.87 -2.75
C PHE A 71 -1.98 2.93 -3.73
N VAL A 72 -2.42 1.75 -3.25
CA VAL A 72 -3.23 0.78 -4.00
C VAL A 72 -4.53 1.42 -4.48
N ARG A 73 -5.21 2.18 -3.60
CA ARG A 73 -6.43 2.88 -3.98
C ARG A 73 -6.20 3.89 -5.11
N LYS A 74 -5.13 4.69 -5.06
CA LYS A 74 -4.84 5.64 -6.14
C LYS A 74 -4.49 4.92 -7.44
N HIS A 75 -3.54 3.98 -7.41
CA HIS A 75 -3.10 3.29 -8.63
C HIS A 75 -4.16 2.37 -9.23
N LEU A 76 -5.00 1.70 -8.43
CA LEU A 76 -6.08 0.86 -8.97
C LEU A 76 -7.34 1.65 -9.32
N LEU A 77 -7.74 2.66 -8.53
CA LEU A 77 -8.94 3.42 -8.85
C LEU A 77 -8.75 4.36 -10.03
N GLU A 78 -7.56 4.94 -10.21
CA GLU A 78 -7.30 5.86 -11.33
C GLU A 78 -7.29 5.10 -12.67
N ASP A 79 -6.76 3.87 -12.71
CA ASP A 79 -6.85 2.96 -13.86
C ASP A 79 -8.30 2.53 -14.12
N LEU A 80 -9.03 2.11 -13.08
CA LEU A 80 -10.43 1.69 -13.21
C LEU A 80 -11.36 2.83 -13.61
N GLU A 81 -11.16 4.04 -13.09
CA GLU A 81 -11.97 5.21 -13.41
C GLU A 81 -11.69 5.70 -14.84
N LYS A 82 -10.44 5.58 -15.32
CA LYS A 82 -10.08 5.83 -16.71
C LYS A 82 -10.73 4.81 -17.66
N ASP A 83 -10.73 3.53 -17.31
CA ASP A 83 -11.38 2.48 -18.10
C ASP A 83 -12.91 2.59 -18.06
N TRP A 84 -13.47 3.06 -16.95
CA TRP A 84 -14.92 3.24 -16.77
C TRP A 84 -15.47 4.50 -17.46
N ASN A 85 -14.74 5.61 -17.41
CA ASN A 85 -15.11 6.87 -18.08
C ASN A 85 -14.62 6.95 -19.52
N ALA A 86 -13.85 5.97 -20.01
CA ALA A 86 -13.62 5.83 -21.44
C ALA A 86 -14.99 5.64 -22.11
N PRO A 87 -15.37 6.47 -23.10
CA PRO A 87 -16.54 6.16 -23.90
C PRO A 87 -16.33 4.75 -24.43
N ALA A 88 -17.35 3.90 -24.33
CA ALA A 88 -17.30 2.53 -24.80
C ALA A 88 -17.04 2.50 -26.31
N ALA A 89 -15.78 2.66 -26.71
CA ALA A 89 -15.27 2.17 -27.95
C ALA A 89 -15.29 0.66 -27.78
N ILE A 90 -16.40 0.07 -28.19
CA ILE A 90 -16.54 -1.37 -28.34
C ILE A 90 -15.64 -1.77 -29.52
N ASP A 91 -14.32 -1.74 -29.29
CA ASP A 91 -13.37 -2.52 -30.09
C ASP A 91 -13.39 -3.93 -29.48
N ARG A 92 -14.47 -4.65 -29.79
CA ARG A 92 -14.47 -6.11 -29.65
C ARG A 92 -13.56 -6.63 -30.74
N ASP A 93 -12.29 -6.83 -30.41
CA ASP A 93 -11.48 -7.78 -31.14
C ASP A 93 -12.27 -9.10 -31.17
N PRO A 94 -12.62 -9.63 -32.36
CA PRO A 94 -13.28 -10.92 -32.44
C PRO A 94 -12.35 -11.95 -31.82
N LEU A 95 -12.80 -12.61 -30.75
CA LEU A 95 -12.11 -13.78 -30.24
C LEU A 95 -11.95 -14.76 -31.42
N PRO A 96 -10.73 -15.30 -31.66
CA PRO A 96 -10.56 -16.30 -32.69
C PRO A 96 -11.51 -17.47 -32.38
N PRO A 97 -12.23 -18.00 -33.39
CA PRO A 97 -13.12 -19.11 -33.16
C PRO A 97 -12.30 -20.26 -32.57
N THR A 98 -12.67 -20.69 -31.37
CA THR A 98 -12.16 -21.93 -30.78
C THR A 98 -12.66 -23.05 -31.67
N VAL A 99 -11.79 -23.55 -32.54
CA VAL A 99 -12.04 -24.77 -33.31
C VAL A 99 -12.12 -25.90 -32.30
N ASN A 100 -13.33 -26.28 -31.90
CA ASN A 100 -13.55 -27.49 -31.12
C ASN A 100 -13.27 -28.68 -32.04
N PRO A 101 -12.25 -29.50 -31.77
CA PRO A 101 -11.90 -30.64 -32.64
C PRO A 101 -12.83 -31.85 -32.44
N GLU A 102 -13.78 -31.80 -31.50
CA GLU A 102 -14.81 -32.81 -31.35
C GLU A 102 -15.98 -32.54 -32.29
N LEU A 103 -16.15 -33.44 -33.26
CA LEU A 103 -17.32 -33.49 -34.15
C LEU A 103 -18.56 -33.84 -33.33
N GLY A 104 -19.69 -33.20 -33.62
CA GLY A 104 -20.97 -33.53 -32.98
C GLY A 104 -21.43 -34.95 -33.32
N PHE A 105 -22.24 -35.57 -32.46
CA PHE A 105 -22.77 -36.92 -32.70
C PHE A 105 -23.64 -36.94 -33.98
N GLY A 106 -23.17 -37.65 -35.01
CA GLY A 106 -23.82 -37.71 -36.33
C GLY A 106 -23.26 -36.74 -37.37
N GLU A 107 -22.26 -35.93 -37.01
CA GLU A 107 -21.54 -35.05 -37.93
C GLU A 107 -20.45 -35.84 -38.66
N ILE A 108 -20.52 -35.85 -39.99
CA ILE A 108 -19.58 -36.59 -40.83
C ILE A 108 -18.34 -35.70 -40.96
N PRO A 109 -17.12 -36.22 -40.68
CA PRO A 109 -15.91 -35.44 -40.88
C PRO A 109 -15.82 -34.93 -42.32
N PRO A 110 -15.26 -33.73 -42.54
CA PRO A 110 -15.06 -33.22 -43.88
C PRO A 110 -14.18 -34.19 -44.66
N TYR A 111 -14.68 -34.66 -45.82
CA TYR A 111 -13.92 -35.53 -46.72
C TYR A 111 -12.95 -34.69 -47.54
N ASP A 112 -11.67 -35.08 -47.51
CA ASP A 112 -10.62 -34.51 -48.34
C ASP A 112 -10.63 -35.20 -49.72
N ASN A 113 -10.99 -34.44 -50.75
CA ASN A 113 -11.07 -34.90 -52.13
C ASN A 113 -9.73 -34.83 -52.88
N GLU A 114 -8.67 -34.33 -52.24
CA GLU A 114 -7.33 -34.22 -52.83
C GLU A 114 -6.39 -35.39 -52.44
N ALA A 115 -6.84 -36.32 -51.59
CA ALA A 115 -6.07 -37.52 -51.26
C ALA A 115 -6.07 -38.53 -52.43
N THR A 116 -5.00 -38.56 -53.21
CA THR A 116 -4.66 -39.60 -54.22
C THR A 116 -3.40 -40.36 -53.80
#